data_AF-A0A7J7K630-F1
#
_entry.id   AF-A0A7J7K630-F1
#
_cell.length_a   1.000
_cell.length_b   1.000
_cell.length_c   1.000
_cell.angle_alpha   90.00
_cell.angle_beta   90.00
_cell.angle_gamma   90.00
#
_symmetry.space_group_name_H-M   'P 1'
#
loop_
_entity.id
_entity.type
_entity.pdbx_description
1 polymer ?
#
loop_
_entity_poly.entity_id
_entity_poly.type
_entity_poly.pdbx_seq_one_letter_code
_entity_poly.pdbx_strand_id
1 'polypeptide(L)'
;MVGGTSIGSFVGALWSDERNITRVIHRAKQWFRSMTSLWSKILDLTYPITSMMTGGACSVYYFWTIEGVFSDTQIEDLWIPYFNITTDITASKMRVHTSGDLWRYVRSSMSLSGYLPPLCDPKDGHLLLDGGYVNNLPADVMKTAGASIIFAVDVGAARTETTQTTATICLGFGSSGRNGIPGLSR
;
A
#
# COMPACT_ATOMS: atom_id res chain seq x y z
N MET A 1 -8.68 -13.60 3.70
CA MET A 1 -8.57 -12.15 3.39
C MET A 1 -7.12 -11.73 3.53
N VAL A 2 -6.70 -10.68 2.82
CA VAL A 2 -5.33 -10.16 2.81
C VAL A 2 -5.37 -8.67 3.16
N GLY A 3 -4.46 -8.23 4.01
CA GLY A 3 -4.30 -6.83 4.37
C GLY A 3 -2.86 -6.40 4.25
N GLY A 4 -2.61 -5.16 3.85
CA GLY A 4 -1.25 -4.64 3.79
C GLY A 4 -1.15 -3.14 3.98
N THR A 5 0.06 -2.72 4.38
CA THR A 5 0.44 -1.31 4.56
C THR A 5 1.73 -1.06 3.78
N SER A 6 1.84 0.11 3.13
CA SER A 6 3.01 0.49 2.32
C SER A 6 3.32 -0.55 1.25
N ILE A 7 4.57 -0.99 1.11
CA ILE A 7 4.94 -2.05 0.16
C ILE A 7 4.24 -3.39 0.42
N GLY A 8 3.78 -3.64 1.65
CA GLY A 8 2.92 -4.78 1.96
C GLY A 8 1.55 -4.69 1.29
N SER A 9 1.01 -3.48 1.11
CA SER A 9 -0.22 -3.26 0.34
C SER A 9 -0.02 -3.62 -1.13
N PHE A 10 1.11 -3.25 -1.73
CA PHE A 10 1.45 -3.58 -3.11
C PHE A 10 1.58 -5.09 -3.34
N VAL A 11 2.36 -5.77 -2.49
CA VAL A 11 2.58 -7.22 -2.62
C VAL A 11 1.30 -7.99 -2.29
N GLY A 12 0.55 -7.56 -1.27
CA GLY A 12 -0.75 -8.13 -0.90
C GLY A 12 -1.81 -7.97 -1.99
N ALA A 13 -1.82 -6.83 -2.67
CA ALA A 13 -2.67 -6.57 -3.83
C ALA A 13 -2.32 -7.48 -5.01
N LEU A 14 -1.03 -7.59 -5.37
CA LEU A 14 -0.59 -8.52 -6.41
C LEU A 14 -0.96 -9.97 -6.10
N TRP A 15 -0.81 -10.38 -4.85
CA TRP A 15 -1.20 -11.72 -4.40
C TRP A 15 -2.71 -11.96 -4.47
N SER A 16 -3.51 -10.91 -4.25
CA SER A 16 -4.98 -10.99 -4.28
C SER A 16 -5.56 -10.90 -5.70
N ASP A 17 -4.80 -10.30 -6.63
CA ASP A 17 -5.16 -10.17 -8.05
C ASP A 17 -4.82 -11.45 -8.84
N GLU A 18 -3.62 -12.00 -8.63
CA GLU A 18 -3.07 -13.08 -9.44
C GLU A 18 -3.28 -14.46 -8.81
N ARG A 19 -3.72 -15.43 -9.61
CA ARG A 19 -3.88 -16.83 -9.16
C ARG A 19 -2.58 -17.64 -9.17
N ASN A 20 -1.56 -17.20 -9.90
CA ASN A 20 -0.32 -17.95 -10.08
C ASN A 20 0.86 -17.23 -9.41
N ILE A 21 1.48 -17.90 -8.43
CA ILE A 21 2.63 -17.39 -7.69
C ILE A 21 3.81 -16.97 -8.58
N THR A 22 4.04 -17.66 -9.70
CA THR A 22 5.11 -17.32 -10.64
C THR A 22 4.86 -15.95 -11.28
N ARG A 23 3.60 -15.63 -11.61
CA ARG A 23 3.22 -14.32 -12.14
C ARG A 23 3.35 -13.23 -11.09
N VAL A 24 2.91 -13.48 -9.85
CA VAL A 24 3.09 -12.56 -8.71
C VAL A 24 4.57 -12.21 -8.57
N ILE A 25 5.44 -13.21 -8.48
CA ILE A 25 6.89 -13.02 -8.33
C ILE A 25 7.47 -12.28 -9.53
N HIS A 26 7.04 -12.59 -10.75
CA HIS A 26 7.53 -11.93 -11.96
C HIS A 26 7.14 -10.45 -12.00
N ARG A 27 5.85 -10.12 -11.79
CA ARG A 27 5.35 -8.74 -11.77
C ARG A 27 5.97 -7.94 -10.63
N ALA A 28 6.05 -8.52 -9.44
CA ALA A 28 6.73 -7.90 -8.30
C ALA A 28 8.21 -7.60 -8.64
N LYS A 29 8.96 -8.60 -9.14
CA LYS A 29 10.37 -8.40 -9.54
C LYS A 29 10.53 -7.35 -10.64
N GLN A 30 9.65 -7.33 -11.64
CA GLN A 30 9.68 -6.31 -12.69
C GLN A 30 9.48 -4.92 -12.10
N TRP A 31 8.46 -4.74 -11.26
CA TRP A 31 8.20 -3.47 -10.59
C TRP A 31 9.36 -3.06 -9.68
N PHE A 32 9.87 -3.96 -8.82
CA PHE A 32 11.03 -3.69 -7.97
C PHE A 32 12.27 -3.31 -8.78
N ARG A 33 12.55 -3.98 -9.91
CA ARG A 33 13.70 -3.63 -10.77
C ARG A 33 13.55 -2.25 -11.41
N SER A 34 12.34 -1.95 -11.92
CA SER A 34 12.03 -0.62 -12.47
C SER A 34 12.21 0.45 -11.38
N MET A 35 11.73 0.17 -10.17
CA MET A 35 11.84 1.06 -9.02
C MET A 35 13.28 1.25 -8.54
N THR A 36 14.06 0.18 -8.37
CA THR A 36 15.47 0.23 -7.92
C THR A 36 16.36 0.95 -8.93
N SER A 37 16.21 0.68 -10.24
CA SER A 37 17.06 1.32 -11.25
C SER A 37 16.93 2.85 -11.26
N LEU A 38 15.79 3.35 -10.80
CA LEU A 38 15.48 4.76 -10.72
C LEU A 38 15.73 5.32 -9.32
N TRP A 39 15.52 4.56 -8.25
CA TRP A 39 15.97 4.92 -6.90
C TRP A 39 17.49 5.12 -6.86
N SER A 40 18.26 4.27 -7.53
CA SER A 40 19.71 4.46 -7.67
C SER A 40 20.05 5.72 -8.47
N LYS A 41 19.32 6.02 -9.57
CA LYS A 41 19.54 7.24 -10.35
C LYS A 41 19.07 8.52 -9.63
N ILE A 42 18.03 8.44 -8.81
CA ILE A 42 17.52 9.55 -7.99
C ILE A 42 18.44 9.78 -6.80
N LEU A 43 18.95 8.72 -6.15
CA LEU A 43 19.97 8.83 -5.11
C LEU A 43 21.31 9.35 -5.64
N ASP A 44 21.75 8.89 -6.82
CA ASP A 44 22.95 9.44 -7.47
C ASP A 44 22.76 10.90 -7.90
N LEU A 45 21.54 11.29 -8.30
CA LEU A 45 21.22 12.69 -8.64
C LEU A 45 20.99 13.58 -7.41
N THR A 46 21.00 13.02 -6.19
CA THR A 46 20.83 13.79 -4.94
C THR A 46 22.13 14.49 -4.49
N TYR A 47 23.27 14.21 -5.14
CA TYR A 47 24.59 14.78 -4.79
C TYR A 47 25.14 15.96 -5.65
N PRO A 48 24.38 16.70 -6.48
CA PRO A 48 24.75 18.05 -6.87
C PRO A 48 23.81 19.06 -6.20
N ILE A 49 24.40 19.76 -5.24
CA ILE A 49 23.96 20.96 -4.54
C ILE A 49 23.17 21.89 -5.49
N THR A 50 22.01 22.38 -5.04
CA THR A 50 21.06 23.28 -5.71
C THR A 50 19.98 22.65 -6.61
N SER A 51 19.02 21.93 -6.04
CA SER A 51 17.64 22.01 -6.56
C SER A 51 16.62 21.60 -5.50
N MET A 52 15.77 22.55 -5.12
CA MET A 52 14.63 22.38 -4.24
C MET A 52 13.54 21.62 -5.01
N MET A 53 13.66 20.30 -4.96
CA MET A 53 12.80 19.24 -5.52
C MET A 53 11.60 19.71 -6.35
N THR A 54 11.74 19.66 -7.68
CA THR A 54 10.58 19.37 -8.55
C THR A 54 10.26 17.88 -8.39
N GLY A 55 9.70 17.49 -7.24
CA GLY A 55 9.28 16.10 -6.92
C GLY A 55 8.23 15.51 -7.87
N GLY A 56 7.77 16.29 -8.86
CA GLY A 56 6.83 15.87 -9.89
C GLY A 56 7.34 14.71 -10.73
N ALA A 57 8.60 14.70 -11.20
CA ALA A 57 9.05 13.64 -12.11
C ALA A 57 9.11 12.25 -11.44
N CYS A 58 9.60 12.17 -10.20
CA CYS A 58 9.60 10.93 -9.43
C CYS A 58 8.18 10.51 -9.05
N SER A 59 7.35 11.45 -8.58
CA SER A 59 5.96 11.15 -8.25
C SER A 59 5.13 10.70 -9.45
N VAL A 60 5.37 11.29 -10.62
CA VAL A 60 4.70 10.94 -11.88
C VAL A 60 5.17 9.56 -12.32
N TYR A 61 6.46 9.25 -12.29
CA TYR A 61 6.95 7.92 -12.62
C TYR A 61 6.43 6.82 -11.66
N TYR A 62 6.42 7.10 -10.37
CA TYR A 62 5.88 6.20 -9.35
C TYR A 62 4.39 5.93 -9.59
N PHE A 63 3.65 6.98 -9.97
CA PHE A 63 2.26 6.87 -10.40
C PHE A 63 2.10 5.95 -11.63
N TRP A 64 2.79 6.22 -12.74
CA TRP A 64 2.68 5.42 -13.96
C TRP A 64 3.05 3.96 -13.76
N THR A 65 4.03 3.67 -12.88
CA THR A 65 4.43 2.27 -12.62
C THR A 65 3.41 1.49 -11.80
N ILE A 66 2.75 2.12 -10.81
CA ILE A 66 1.70 1.44 -10.02
C ILE A 66 0.42 1.32 -10.84
N GLU A 67 0.02 2.39 -11.54
CA GLU A 67 -1.12 2.37 -12.46
C GLU A 67 -0.92 1.34 -13.57
N GLY A 68 0.26 1.24 -14.17
CA GLY A 68 0.57 0.22 -15.18
C GLY A 68 0.55 -1.22 -14.68
N VAL A 69 0.72 -1.45 -13.37
CA VAL A 69 0.67 -2.80 -12.77
C VAL A 69 -0.76 -3.24 -12.48
N PHE A 70 -1.59 -2.35 -11.93
CA PHE A 70 -2.94 -2.69 -11.48
C PHE A 70 -4.07 -2.21 -12.41
N SER A 71 -3.77 -1.39 -13.41
CA SER A 71 -4.74 -0.85 -14.40
C SER A 71 -6.01 -0.32 -13.71
N ASP A 72 -7.19 -0.48 -14.33
CA ASP A 72 -8.49 -0.06 -13.79
C ASP A 72 -9.11 -1.05 -12.79
N THR A 73 -8.32 -1.96 -12.21
CA THR A 73 -8.84 -2.96 -11.25
C THR A 73 -9.34 -2.30 -9.97
N GLN A 74 -10.55 -2.66 -9.56
CA GLN A 74 -11.13 -2.25 -8.29
C GLN A 74 -10.76 -3.24 -7.17
N ILE A 75 -10.70 -2.78 -5.92
CA ILE A 75 -10.38 -3.64 -4.76
C ILE A 75 -11.38 -4.79 -4.63
N GLU A 76 -12.65 -4.51 -4.88
CA GLU A 76 -13.76 -5.46 -4.78
C GLU A 76 -13.72 -6.58 -5.84
N ASP A 77 -13.02 -6.37 -6.95
CA ASP A 77 -12.91 -7.34 -8.05
C ASP A 77 -11.79 -8.37 -7.83
N LEU A 78 -11.00 -8.21 -6.76
CA LEU A 78 -9.90 -9.10 -6.44
C LEU A 78 -10.38 -10.50 -6.07
N TRP A 79 -9.58 -11.51 -6.44
CA TRP A 79 -9.90 -12.92 -6.19
C TRP A 79 -9.98 -13.25 -4.69
N ILE A 80 -9.14 -12.59 -3.89
CA ILE A 80 -9.11 -12.74 -2.44
C ILE A 80 -9.58 -11.42 -1.81
N PRO A 81 -10.48 -11.45 -0.80
CA PRO A 81 -10.88 -10.23 -0.09
C PRO A 81 -9.64 -9.49 0.42
N TYR A 82 -9.44 -8.29 -0.09
CA TYR A 82 -8.27 -7.46 0.17
C TYR A 82 -8.68 -6.15 0.84
N PHE A 83 -7.84 -5.65 1.74
CA PHE A 83 -7.97 -4.31 2.26
C PHE A 83 -6.61 -3.62 2.37
N ASN A 84 -6.63 -2.30 2.30
CA ASN A 84 -5.46 -1.46 2.38
C ASN A 84 -5.63 -0.41 3.49
N ILE A 85 -4.53 -0.06 4.17
CA ILE A 85 -4.54 0.99 5.18
C ILE A 85 -3.74 2.19 4.72
N THR A 86 -4.32 3.34 4.99
CA THR A 86 -3.72 4.65 4.72
C THR A 86 -3.91 5.54 5.93
N THR A 87 -3.07 6.56 6.03
CA THR A 87 -3.22 7.63 7.00
C THR A 87 -3.94 8.78 6.34
N ASP A 88 -5.10 9.16 6.86
CA ASP A 88 -5.75 10.41 6.51
C ASP A 88 -5.10 11.53 7.31
N ILE A 89 -4.36 12.41 6.63
CA ILE A 89 -3.67 13.53 7.31
C ILE A 89 -4.61 14.68 7.63
N THR A 90 -5.69 14.85 6.85
CA THR A 90 -6.68 15.90 7.09
C THR A 90 -7.41 15.62 8.41
N ALA A 91 -7.79 14.37 8.65
CA ALA A 91 -8.47 13.94 9.87
C ALA A 91 -7.53 13.37 10.95
N SER A 92 -6.24 13.16 10.63
CA SER A 92 -5.25 12.48 11.48
C SER A 92 -5.75 11.11 11.99
N LYS A 93 -6.39 10.33 11.11
CA LYS A 93 -7.04 9.06 11.45
C LYS A 93 -6.61 7.95 10.50
N MET A 94 -6.69 6.72 11.01
CA MET A 94 -6.51 5.51 10.21
C MET A 94 -7.74 5.30 9.32
N ARG A 95 -7.49 4.96 8.06
CA ARG A 95 -8.53 4.64 7.10
C ARG A 95 -8.27 3.30 6.44
N VAL A 96 -9.28 2.44 6.46
CA VAL A 96 -9.27 1.10 5.85
C VAL A 96 -10.05 1.16 4.54
N HIS A 97 -9.40 0.82 3.45
CA HIS A 97 -9.96 0.83 2.11
C HIS A 97 -10.22 -0.58 1.63
N THR A 98 -11.47 -0.86 1.31
CA THR A 98 -11.94 -2.16 0.81
C THR A 98 -12.73 -2.05 -0.49
N SER A 99 -12.82 -0.85 -1.04
CA SER A 99 -13.53 -0.59 -2.31
C SER A 99 -12.94 0.61 -3.05
N GLY A 100 -13.00 0.56 -4.37
CA GLY A 100 -12.51 1.58 -5.30
C GLY A 100 -11.16 1.23 -5.95
N ASP A 101 -10.58 2.21 -6.65
CA ASP A 101 -9.39 2.02 -7.48
C ASP A 101 -8.19 1.46 -6.70
N LEU A 102 -7.79 0.22 -7.02
CA LEU A 102 -6.73 -0.49 -6.30
C LEU A 102 -5.39 0.27 -6.37
N TRP A 103 -5.00 0.70 -7.57
CA TRP A 103 -3.74 1.41 -7.80
C TRP A 103 -3.66 2.68 -6.96
N ARG A 104 -4.79 3.36 -6.76
CA ARG A 104 -4.88 4.65 -6.06
C ARG A 104 -4.61 4.47 -4.58
N TYR A 105 -5.28 3.51 -3.96
CA TYR A 105 -5.07 3.23 -2.54
C TYR A 105 -3.70 2.61 -2.29
N VAL A 106 -3.24 1.68 -3.13
CA VAL A 106 -1.88 1.10 -3.02
C VAL A 106 -0.83 2.21 -3.10
N ARG A 107 -0.93 3.11 -4.08
CA ARG A 107 -0.04 4.29 -4.18
C ARG A 107 -0.11 5.16 -2.93
N SER A 108 -1.31 5.49 -2.44
CA SER A 108 -1.46 6.34 -1.26
C SER A 108 -0.85 5.70 -0.01
N SER A 109 -1.01 4.38 0.15
CA SER A 109 -0.42 3.62 1.26
C SER A 109 1.10 3.56 1.20
N MET A 110 1.71 3.82 0.04
CA MET A 110 3.17 3.88 -0.15
C MET A 110 3.72 5.31 -0.22
N SER A 111 2.86 6.32 -0.02
CA SER A 111 3.24 7.73 -0.17
C SER A 111 3.77 8.28 1.15
N LEU A 112 5.09 8.39 1.25
CA LEU A 112 5.78 8.92 2.42
C LEU A 112 5.85 10.45 2.41
N SER A 113 5.58 11.09 3.55
CA SER A 113 5.61 12.55 3.67
C SER A 113 7.01 13.09 3.32
N GLY A 114 7.07 14.06 2.40
CA GLY A 114 8.34 14.67 1.96
C GLY A 114 8.96 14.03 0.71
N TYR A 115 8.56 12.80 0.34
CA TYR A 115 9.01 12.13 -0.89
C TYR A 115 7.97 12.17 -2.00
N LEU A 116 6.69 11.96 -1.66
CA LEU A 116 5.58 11.92 -2.61
C LEU A 116 4.47 12.89 -2.16
N PRO A 117 3.79 13.58 -3.10
CA PRO A 117 2.65 14.40 -2.77
C PRO A 117 1.51 13.52 -2.24
N PRO A 118 0.79 13.97 -1.19
CA PRO A 118 -0.37 13.24 -0.67
C PRO A 118 -1.44 13.10 -1.75
N LEU A 119 -2.19 12.01 -1.67
CA LEU A 119 -3.20 11.69 -2.66
C LEU A 119 -4.58 12.08 -2.14
N CYS A 120 -5.32 12.91 -2.86
CA CYS A 120 -6.70 13.24 -2.49
C CYS A 120 -7.63 12.06 -2.81
N ASP A 121 -8.40 11.59 -1.83
CA ASP A 121 -9.49 10.65 -2.02
C ASP A 121 -10.64 11.36 -2.78
N PRO A 122 -11.18 10.77 -3.87
CA PRO A 122 -12.22 11.43 -4.67
C PRO A 122 -13.59 11.38 -3.98
N LYS A 123 -13.78 10.51 -2.98
CA LYS A 123 -15.06 10.33 -2.30
C LYS A 123 -15.36 11.48 -1.34
N ASP A 124 -14.34 12.04 -0.70
CA ASP A 124 -14.49 13.02 0.37
C ASP A 124 -13.46 14.16 0.33
N GLY A 125 -12.47 14.10 -0.59
CA GLY A 125 -11.44 15.13 -0.71
C GLY A 125 -10.36 15.07 0.37
N HIS A 126 -10.31 14.00 1.17
CA HIS A 126 -9.31 13.85 2.22
C HIS A 126 -7.93 13.50 1.65
N LEU A 127 -6.87 13.97 2.32
CA LEU A 127 -5.50 13.71 1.90
C LEU A 127 -4.99 12.42 2.54
N LEU A 128 -4.56 11.49 1.69
CA LEU A 128 -4.06 10.18 2.08
C LEU A 128 -2.53 10.10 1.97
N LEU A 129 -1.91 9.51 2.98
CA LEU A 129 -0.49 9.15 3.06
C LEU A 129 -0.31 7.69 3.50
N ASP A 130 0.96 7.28 3.60
CA ASP A 130 1.37 5.95 4.02
C ASP A 130 0.66 5.52 5.32
N GLY A 131 0.10 4.31 5.32
CA GLY A 131 -0.59 3.75 6.49
C GLY A 131 0.35 3.43 7.65
N GLY A 132 1.66 3.36 7.41
CA GLY A 132 2.69 3.05 8.40
C GLY A 132 2.75 4.07 9.54
N TYR A 133 2.29 5.30 9.33
CA TYR A 133 2.23 6.32 10.38
C TYR A 133 1.20 6.01 11.48
N VAL A 134 0.12 5.29 11.15
CA VAL A 134 -0.96 4.98 12.08
C VAL A 134 -1.01 3.51 12.46
N ASN A 135 -0.87 2.62 11.48
CA ASN A 135 -0.90 1.19 11.70
C ASN A 135 -0.11 0.45 10.64
N ASN A 136 1.09 0.12 11.05
CA ASN A 136 2.04 -0.62 10.26
C ASN A 136 1.70 -2.12 10.21
N LEU A 137 1.06 -2.67 11.24
CA LEU A 137 0.73 -4.09 11.37
C LEU A 137 -0.78 -4.29 11.56
N PRO A 138 -1.55 -4.45 10.47
CA PRO A 138 -3.01 -4.40 10.56
C PRO A 138 -3.69 -5.69 11.00
N ALA A 139 -3.10 -6.38 11.98
CA ALA A 139 -3.66 -7.57 12.60
C ALA A 139 -4.99 -7.25 13.31
N ASP A 140 -5.11 -6.06 13.91
CA ASP A 140 -6.32 -5.62 14.62
C ASP A 140 -7.52 -5.50 13.68
N VAL A 141 -7.29 -4.97 12.48
CA VAL A 141 -8.30 -4.83 11.42
C VAL A 141 -8.74 -6.20 10.93
N MET A 142 -7.80 -7.14 10.73
CA MET A 142 -8.12 -8.52 10.35
C MET A 142 -8.94 -9.25 11.42
N LYS A 143 -8.58 -9.06 12.68
CA LYS A 143 -9.29 -9.68 13.81
C LYS A 143 -10.72 -9.17 13.89
N THR A 144 -10.91 -7.86 13.73
CA THR A 144 -12.23 -7.22 13.70
C THR A 144 -13.05 -7.66 12.48
N ALA A 145 -12.40 -7.93 11.35
CA ALA A 145 -13.02 -8.48 10.15
C ALA A 145 -13.41 -9.97 10.26
N GLY A 146 -13.11 -10.64 11.38
CA GLY A 146 -13.54 -12.02 11.64
C GLY A 146 -12.53 -13.10 11.23
N ALA A 147 -11.25 -12.76 11.04
CA ALA A 147 -10.21 -13.77 10.86
C ALA A 147 -9.96 -14.53 12.18
N SER A 148 -10.00 -15.87 12.14
CA SER A 148 -9.71 -16.72 13.31
C SER A 148 -8.21 -16.99 13.45
N ILE A 149 -7.50 -17.11 12.33
CA ILE A 149 -6.05 -17.29 12.28
C ILE A 149 -5.47 -16.16 11.42
N ILE A 150 -4.49 -15.44 11.98
CA ILE A 150 -3.82 -14.33 11.33
C ILE A 150 -2.33 -14.66 11.22
N PHE A 151 -1.82 -14.69 10.00
CA PHE A 151 -0.39 -14.72 9.72
C PHE A 151 0.08 -13.30 9.44
N ALA A 152 0.94 -12.78 10.29
CA ALA A 152 1.51 -11.45 10.14
C ALA A 152 2.98 -11.56 9.69
N VAL A 153 3.31 -10.90 8.60
CA VAL A 153 4.65 -10.90 8.01
C VAL A 153 5.21 -9.50 8.13
N ASP A 154 6.18 -9.32 9.03
CA ASP A 154 6.95 -8.11 9.22
C ASP A 154 8.28 -8.25 8.46
N VAL A 155 8.55 -7.36 7.49
CA VAL A 155 9.79 -7.34 6.69
C VAL A 155 10.70 -6.19 7.10
N GLY A 156 10.62 -5.73 8.34
CA GLY A 156 11.52 -4.71 8.88
C GLY A 156 12.98 -5.13 8.82
N ALA A 157 13.84 -4.28 8.24
CA ALA A 157 15.28 -4.41 8.38
C ALA A 157 15.66 -4.21 9.85
N ALA A 158 16.67 -4.96 10.32
CA ALA A 158 17.10 -5.04 11.70
C ALA A 158 17.07 -3.69 12.46
N ARG A 159 16.54 -3.75 13.68
CA ARG A 159 16.35 -2.69 14.66
C ARG A 159 17.56 -1.72 14.77
N THR A 160 17.51 -0.61 14.03
CA THR A 160 18.24 0.62 14.33
C THR A 160 17.22 1.71 14.64
N GLU A 161 17.35 2.27 15.84
CA GLU A 161 16.41 3.22 16.42
C GLU A 161 16.33 4.48 15.56
N THR A 162 15.30 4.64 14.71
CA THR A 162 14.53 5.91 14.55
C THR A 162 13.48 5.94 13.43
N THR A 163 13.36 5.00 12.50
CA THR A 163 12.24 5.07 11.52
C THR A 163 11.83 3.68 11.02
N GLN A 164 10.62 3.26 11.37
CA GLN A 164 10.03 2.01 10.91
C GLN A 164 9.43 2.19 9.51
N THR A 165 10.18 1.87 8.47
CA THR A 165 9.58 1.56 7.16
C THR A 165 9.32 0.06 7.14
N THR A 166 8.17 -0.37 7.66
CA THR A 166 7.85 -1.80 7.71
C THR A 166 6.91 -2.15 6.56
N ALA A 167 7.31 -3.12 5.76
CA ALA A 167 6.36 -3.83 4.92
C ALA A 167 5.63 -4.82 5.80
N THR A 168 4.32 -4.66 5.95
CA THR A 168 3.52 -5.69 6.60
C THR A 168 2.47 -6.24 5.67
N ILE A 169 2.42 -7.56 5.59
CA ILE A 169 1.30 -8.30 4.99
C ILE A 169 0.67 -9.13 6.10
N CYS A 170 -0.64 -9.02 6.26
CA CYS A 170 -1.40 -9.91 7.10
C CYS A 170 -2.31 -10.80 6.23
N LEU A 171 -2.35 -12.10 6.53
CA LEU A 171 -3.20 -13.10 5.88
C LEU A 171 -4.14 -13.72 6.92
N GLY A 172 -5.44 -13.59 6.69
CA GLY A 172 -6.48 -14.05 7.61
C GLY A 172 -7.29 -15.19 7.00
N PHE A 173 -7.40 -16.31 7.73
CA PHE A 173 -8.30 -17.42 7.40
C PHE A 173 -9.45 -17.45 8.42
N GLY A 174 -10.68 -17.67 7.93
CA GLY A 174 -11.88 -17.74 8.76
C GLY A 174 -13.02 -18.49 8.05
N SER A 175 -13.89 -19.17 8.81
CA SER A 175 -15.05 -19.87 8.26
C SER A 175 -16.13 -18.85 7.85
N SER A 176 -16.54 -18.94 6.59
CA SER A 176 -17.53 -18.09 5.93
C SER A 176 -18.70 -17.64 6.82
N GLY A 177 -18.76 -16.34 7.09
CA GLY A 177 -19.97 -15.60 7.43
C GLY A 177 -19.80 -14.23 6.79
N ARG A 178 -20.60 -13.93 5.76
CA ARG A 178 -20.58 -12.64 5.03
C ARG A 178 -20.98 -11.51 5.98
N ASN A 179 -20.07 -11.00 6.78
CA ASN A 179 -20.25 -9.74 7.46
C ASN A 179 -19.19 -8.79 6.94
N GLY A 180 -19.65 -7.84 6.11
CA GLY A 180 -18.84 -6.71 5.67
C GLY A 180 -18.25 -5.99 6.89
N ILE A 181 -17.09 -5.40 6.67
CA ILE A 181 -16.36 -4.64 7.69
C ILE A 181 -17.31 -3.58 8.27
N PRO A 182 -17.54 -3.55 9.60
CA PRO A 182 -18.40 -2.55 10.19
C PRO A 182 -17.69 -1.19 10.13
N GLY A 183 -18.20 -0.28 9.31
CA GLY A 183 -17.65 1.09 9.21
C GLY A 183 -17.87 1.83 7.88
N LEU A 184 -18.32 1.17 6.80
CA LEU A 184 -18.70 1.87 5.57
C LEU A 184 -20.19 2.27 5.61
N SER A 185 -20.47 3.56 5.80
CA SER A 185 -21.77 4.11 5.43
C SER A 185 -21.95 3.96 3.91
N ARG A 186 -23.08 3.38 3.51
CA ARG A 186 -23.54 3.32 2.12
C ARG A 186 -23.69 4.71 1.50
#